data_AF-A0A496X5X2-F1
#
_entry.id   AF-A0A496X5X2-F1
#
_cell.length_a   1.000
_cell.length_b   1.000
_cell.length_c   1.000
_cell.angle_alpha   90.00
_cell.angle_beta   90.00
_cell.angle_gamma   90.00
#
_symmetry.space_group_name_H-M   'P 1'
#
loop_
_entity.id
_entity.type
_entity.pdbx_description
1 polymer ?
#
loop_
_entity_poly.entity_id
_entity_poly.type
_entity_poly.pdbx_seq_one_letter_code
_entity_poly.pdbx_strand_id
1 'polypeptide(L)'
;MDIKFYKRTVRGGSWVNDNHTDGRKVPALVMTATITPPADAVERADPAVRLGDYKSALVYYLQLPNSVIDRIVFIENSDSDLSSIVEMTETIEHDKDVEFISFQGNDHSPELGKAYGEFRLLDFGLDNSSLLGEDDIFWKTTGRVRVLNLDVLINSAPTDYDLLCDLRTILFSGSFRFSNNPWMDLRVYSCSLRGYRELFYGRYNKSKSRFDSRYLYHVVKASPQHLKIIPRFSRQPQLDGFSGRRNAHYNQGAQRLRHIVRDSVRRVLPQLWI
;
A
#
# COMPACT_ATOMS: atom_id res chain seq x y z
N MET A 1 24.52 -0.30 12.16
CA MET A 1 24.43 -1.76 12.31
C MET A 1 23.84 -2.23 11.01
N ASP A 2 24.62 -2.90 10.17
CA ASP A 2 24.16 -3.34 8.85
C ASP A 2 23.13 -4.45 9.03
N ILE A 3 21.87 -4.15 8.71
CA ILE A 3 20.80 -5.15 8.76
C ILE A 3 21.08 -6.13 7.63
N LYS A 4 21.27 -7.41 7.94
CA LYS A 4 21.30 -8.46 6.91
C LYS A 4 19.92 -8.57 6.27
N PHE A 5 19.88 -8.63 4.95
CA PHE A 5 18.63 -8.75 4.20
C PHE A 5 18.84 -9.57 2.93
N TYR A 6 17.76 -10.19 2.48
CA TYR A 6 17.66 -10.86 1.19
C TYR A 6 17.16 -9.87 0.14
N LYS A 7 17.76 -9.91 -1.06
CA LYS A 7 17.30 -9.16 -2.23
C LYS A 7 17.40 -10.01 -3.49
N ARG A 8 16.33 -10.06 -4.29
CA ARG A 8 16.31 -10.70 -5.62
C ARG A 8 15.40 -9.95 -6.58
N THR A 9 15.84 -9.80 -7.82
CA THR A 9 15.04 -9.22 -8.90
C THR A 9 14.71 -10.30 -9.92
N VAL A 10 13.43 -10.48 -10.21
CA VAL A 10 12.91 -11.26 -11.33
C VAL A 10 12.57 -10.26 -12.44
N ARG A 11 13.22 -10.37 -13.59
CA ARG A 11 12.96 -9.48 -14.72
C ARG A 11 11.74 -9.97 -15.50
N GLY A 12 10.89 -9.04 -15.91
CA GLY A 12 9.84 -9.33 -16.88
C GLY A 12 10.44 -9.60 -18.26
N GLY A 13 9.65 -10.14 -19.18
CA GLY A 13 10.02 -10.19 -20.60
C GLY A 13 10.45 -8.82 -21.14
N SER A 14 11.23 -8.80 -22.24
CA SER A 14 11.76 -7.57 -22.82
C SER A 14 10.63 -6.63 -23.28
N TRP A 15 10.35 -5.60 -22.49
CA TRP A 15 9.41 -4.53 -22.81
C TRP A 15 10.15 -3.23 -23.12
N VAL A 16 9.65 -2.49 -24.11
CA VAL A 16 10.12 -1.15 -24.47
C VAL A 16 9.38 -0.14 -23.60
N ASN A 17 10.10 0.76 -22.93
CA ASN A 17 9.52 1.82 -22.09
C ASN A 17 8.44 2.62 -22.85
N ASP A 18 7.16 2.29 -22.64
CA ASP A 18 6.07 3.18 -23.04
C ASP A 18 5.65 4.00 -21.83
N ASN A 19 5.77 5.32 -21.98
CA ASN A 19 5.03 6.23 -21.12
C ASN A 19 3.53 5.95 -21.26
N HIS A 20 2.74 6.28 -20.23
CA HIS A 20 1.29 6.45 -20.39
C HIS A 20 0.99 7.34 -21.60
N THR A 21 -0.20 7.21 -22.17
CA THR A 21 -0.65 7.99 -23.33
C THR A 21 -0.58 9.51 -23.13
N ASP A 22 -0.44 9.99 -21.89
CA ASP A 22 -0.26 11.39 -21.52
C ASP A 22 1.20 11.77 -21.18
N GLY A 23 2.17 10.90 -21.48
CA GLY A 23 3.59 11.13 -21.27
C GLY A 23 4.10 10.81 -19.86
N ARG A 24 3.25 10.34 -18.94
CA ARG A 24 3.68 9.94 -17.60
C ARG A 24 4.48 8.64 -17.61
N LYS A 25 5.51 8.57 -16.77
CA LYS A 25 6.14 7.28 -16.43
C LYS A 25 5.11 6.38 -15.75
N VAL A 26 5.05 5.12 -16.16
CA VAL A 26 4.19 4.14 -15.51
C VAL A 26 4.62 3.99 -14.03
N PRO A 27 3.67 4.00 -13.08
CA PRO A 27 4.00 3.91 -11.68
C PRO A 27 4.40 2.50 -11.27
N ALA A 28 5.20 2.41 -10.22
CA ALA A 28 5.52 1.14 -9.56
C ALA A 28 4.43 0.74 -8.56
N LEU A 29 4.33 -0.56 -8.25
CA LEU A 29 3.58 -1.05 -7.11
C LEU A 29 4.53 -1.43 -5.96
N VAL A 30 4.24 -0.95 -4.75
CA VAL A 30 4.94 -1.37 -3.52
C VAL A 30 3.98 -2.21 -2.68
N MET A 31 4.31 -3.50 -2.53
CA MET A 31 3.55 -4.45 -1.71
C MET A 31 4.22 -4.62 -0.35
N THR A 32 3.53 -4.24 0.72
CA THR A 32 4.05 -4.43 2.08
C THR A 32 3.61 -5.77 2.66
N ALA A 33 4.56 -6.54 3.20
CA ALA A 33 4.34 -7.88 3.70
C ALA A 33 4.94 -8.11 5.09
N THR A 34 4.19 -8.89 5.86
CA THR A 34 4.64 -9.55 7.09
C THR A 34 4.06 -10.94 7.00
N ILE A 35 4.88 -11.92 6.59
CA ILE A 35 4.47 -13.31 6.41
C ILE A 35 4.33 -13.99 7.76
N THR A 36 5.34 -13.84 8.62
CA THR A 36 5.35 -14.35 9.99
C THR A 36 5.17 -13.19 10.97
N PRO A 37 3.92 -12.85 11.35
CA PRO A 37 3.69 -11.77 12.30
C PRO A 37 4.21 -12.15 13.71
N PRO A 38 4.57 -11.18 14.56
CA PRO A 38 4.80 -11.44 15.98
C PRO A 38 3.60 -12.14 16.61
N ALA A 39 3.85 -13.00 17.60
CA ALA A 39 2.80 -13.69 18.34
C ALA A 39 1.75 -12.70 18.87
N ASP A 40 0.48 -13.09 18.78
CA ASP A 40 -0.69 -12.33 19.25
C ASP A 40 -0.89 -10.93 18.61
N ALA A 41 -0.08 -10.54 17.62
CA ALA A 41 -0.21 -9.23 16.98
C ALA A 41 -1.45 -9.12 16.06
N VAL A 42 -1.95 -10.25 15.54
CA VAL A 42 -3.01 -10.31 14.53
C VAL A 42 -3.82 -11.61 14.64
N GLU A 43 -5.13 -11.57 14.33
CA GLU A 43 -5.98 -12.77 14.29
C GLU A 43 -5.62 -13.71 13.11
N ARG A 44 -5.26 -13.16 11.95
CA ARG A 44 -4.77 -13.95 10.82
C ARG A 44 -3.27 -14.18 10.97
N ALA A 45 -2.88 -15.04 11.92
CA ALA A 45 -1.50 -15.25 12.36
C ALA A 45 -0.74 -16.33 11.58
N ASP A 46 -1.44 -17.33 11.03
CA ASP A 46 -0.82 -18.47 10.35
C ASP A 46 0.04 -18.04 9.14
N PRO A 47 1.38 -18.27 9.17
CA PRO A 47 2.27 -17.87 8.09
C PRO A 47 1.98 -18.53 6.74
N ALA A 48 1.54 -19.79 6.71
CA ALA A 48 1.22 -20.50 5.47
C ALA A 48 -0.02 -19.91 4.81
N VAL A 49 -1.05 -19.60 5.61
CA VAL A 49 -2.27 -18.91 5.14
C VAL A 49 -1.93 -17.52 4.61
N ARG A 50 -1.10 -16.75 5.33
CA ARG A 50 -0.69 -15.41 4.90
C ARG A 50 0.16 -15.43 3.64
N LEU A 51 1.11 -16.36 3.52
CA LEU A 51 1.89 -16.58 2.30
C LEU A 51 0.98 -16.86 1.11
N GLY A 52 -0.05 -17.70 1.30
CA GLY A 52 -1.10 -17.93 0.29
C GLY A 52 -1.80 -16.64 -0.14
N ASP A 53 -2.15 -15.75 0.80
CA ASP A 53 -2.76 -14.47 0.45
C ASP A 53 -1.82 -13.55 -0.33
N TYR A 54 -0.54 -13.46 0.07
CA TYR A 54 0.46 -12.65 -0.65
C TYR A 54 0.70 -13.19 -2.06
N LYS A 55 0.81 -14.52 -2.23
CA LYS A 55 0.91 -15.15 -3.55
C LYS A 55 -0.31 -14.81 -4.41
N SER A 56 -1.52 -14.99 -3.87
CA SER A 56 -2.76 -14.68 -4.60
C SER A 56 -2.85 -13.21 -5.03
N ALA A 57 -2.43 -12.29 -4.16
CA ALA A 57 -2.40 -10.87 -4.49
C ALA A 57 -1.31 -10.53 -5.51
N LEU A 58 -0.10 -11.09 -5.38
CA LEU A 58 0.99 -10.88 -6.33
C LEU A 58 0.61 -11.37 -7.73
N VAL A 59 0.05 -12.58 -7.85
CA VAL A 59 -0.46 -13.10 -9.13
C VAL A 59 -1.46 -12.14 -9.76
N TYR A 60 -2.40 -11.60 -8.98
CA TYR A 60 -3.35 -10.61 -9.48
C TYR A 60 -2.65 -9.37 -10.07
N TYR A 61 -1.62 -8.84 -9.40
CA TYR A 61 -0.89 -7.66 -9.87
C TYR A 61 0.02 -7.96 -11.07
N LEU A 62 0.62 -9.16 -11.14
CA LEU A 62 1.41 -9.60 -12.29
C LEU A 62 0.59 -9.63 -13.59
N GLN A 63 -0.70 -9.94 -13.49
CA GLN A 63 -1.63 -10.02 -14.62
C GLN A 63 -2.23 -8.66 -15.02
N LEU A 64 -1.93 -7.57 -14.31
CA LEU A 64 -2.35 -6.24 -14.76
C LEU A 64 -1.52 -5.80 -15.98
N PRO A 65 -2.09 -5.01 -16.91
CA PRO A 65 -1.32 -4.47 -18.02
C PRO A 65 -0.10 -3.66 -17.55
N ASN A 66 1.00 -3.70 -18.32
CA ASN A 66 2.17 -2.86 -18.03
C ASN A 66 1.86 -1.37 -18.08
N SER A 67 0.86 -0.95 -18.86
CA SER A 67 0.38 0.44 -18.84
C SER A 67 -0.28 0.86 -17.53
N VAL A 68 -0.57 -0.08 -16.61
CA VAL A 68 -1.10 0.23 -15.27
C VAL A 68 0.05 0.30 -14.26
N ILE A 69 0.87 -0.75 -14.22
CA ILE A 69 2.09 -0.83 -13.41
C ILE A 69 3.13 -1.65 -14.18
N ASP A 70 4.37 -1.21 -14.23
CA ASP A 70 5.47 -1.87 -14.97
C ASP A 70 6.40 -2.66 -14.05
N ARG A 71 6.40 -2.34 -12.75
CA ARG A 71 7.29 -2.93 -11.77
C ARG A 71 6.66 -3.08 -10.40
N ILE A 72 7.13 -4.06 -9.64
CA ILE A 72 6.64 -4.40 -8.30
C ILE A 72 7.81 -4.50 -7.34
N VAL A 73 7.74 -3.80 -6.22
CA VAL A 73 8.65 -3.97 -5.08
C VAL A 73 7.89 -4.65 -3.97
N PHE A 74 8.22 -5.91 -3.69
CA PHE A 74 7.66 -6.71 -2.60
C PHE A 74 8.59 -6.63 -1.39
N ILE A 75 8.13 -5.98 -0.33
CA ILE A 75 8.94 -5.73 0.88
C ILE A 75 8.36 -6.53 2.05
N GLU A 76 9.13 -7.46 2.58
CA GLU A 76 8.79 -8.36 3.67
C GLU A 76 9.64 -8.05 4.90
N ASN A 77 9.05 -7.98 6.09
CA ASN A 77 9.76 -7.53 7.30
C ASN A 77 9.80 -8.56 8.45
N SER A 78 9.46 -9.83 8.20
CA SER A 78 9.55 -10.89 9.21
C SER A 78 10.72 -11.85 8.99
N ASP A 79 11.56 -11.58 7.99
CA ASP A 79 12.68 -12.45 7.59
C ASP A 79 12.21 -13.85 7.16
N SER A 80 11.00 -13.92 6.57
CA SER A 80 10.46 -15.20 6.10
C SER A 80 11.11 -15.64 4.79
N ASP A 81 11.19 -16.96 4.58
CA ASP A 81 11.67 -17.52 3.31
C ASP A 81 10.76 -17.13 2.15
N LEU A 82 11.35 -16.48 1.14
CA LEU A 82 10.65 -16.03 -0.06
C LEU A 82 10.80 -16.99 -1.25
N SER A 83 11.53 -18.10 -1.10
CA SER A 83 11.86 -19.00 -2.22
C SER A 83 10.62 -19.42 -3.02
N SER A 84 9.56 -19.82 -2.33
CA SER A 84 8.34 -20.31 -3.00
C SER A 84 7.47 -19.22 -3.65
N ILE A 85 7.59 -17.95 -3.25
CA ILE A 85 6.87 -16.83 -3.92
C ILE A 85 7.70 -16.31 -5.09
N VAL A 86 9.02 -16.34 -4.98
CA VAL A 86 9.94 -16.03 -6.07
C VAL A 86 9.82 -17.06 -7.20
N GLU A 87 9.89 -18.35 -6.90
CA GLU A 87 9.74 -19.42 -7.89
C GLU A 87 8.40 -19.34 -8.64
N MET A 88 7.32 -19.04 -7.91
CA MET A 88 6.01 -18.78 -8.50
C MET A 88 6.04 -17.59 -9.46
N THR A 89 6.75 -16.52 -9.11
CA THR A 89 6.87 -15.33 -9.97
C THR A 89 7.67 -15.65 -11.23
N GLU A 90 8.74 -16.43 -11.12
CA GLU A 90 9.58 -16.86 -12.26
C GLU A 90 8.88 -17.81 -13.23
N THR A 91 7.86 -18.53 -12.78
CA THR A 91 7.14 -19.53 -13.57
C THR A 91 5.85 -19.00 -14.21
N ILE A 92 5.31 -17.90 -13.71
CA ILE A 92 4.12 -17.25 -14.28
C ILE A 92 4.55 -16.28 -15.37
N GLU A 93 3.90 -16.36 -16.52
CA GLU A 93 4.11 -15.39 -17.61
C GLU A 93 3.65 -13.99 -17.19
N HIS A 94 4.57 -13.03 -17.26
CA HIS A 94 4.34 -11.62 -16.98
C HIS A 94 5.44 -10.73 -17.58
N ASP A 95 5.12 -9.45 -17.75
CA ASP A 95 6.04 -8.46 -18.33
C ASP A 95 6.59 -7.46 -17.30
N LYS A 96 6.49 -7.77 -16.00
CA LYS A 96 6.89 -6.86 -14.91
C LYS A 96 8.26 -7.19 -14.33
N ASP A 97 9.01 -6.16 -14.00
CA ASP A 97 10.16 -6.32 -13.11
C ASP A 97 9.68 -6.42 -11.65
N VAL A 98 10.08 -7.49 -10.95
CA VAL A 98 9.70 -7.73 -9.56
C VAL A 98 10.93 -7.80 -8.69
N GLU A 99 11.01 -6.96 -7.67
CA GLU A 99 12.08 -6.96 -6.69
C GLU A 99 11.54 -7.40 -5.34
N PHE A 100 12.16 -8.44 -4.78
CA PHE A 100 11.87 -8.98 -3.45
C PHE A 100 12.92 -8.48 -2.47
N ILE A 101 12.48 -7.90 -1.37
CA ILE A 101 13.33 -7.47 -0.25
C ILE A 101 12.77 -8.12 1.02
N SER A 102 13.57 -8.92 1.73
CA SER A 102 13.19 -9.53 3.01
C SER A 102 14.23 -9.22 4.07
N PHE A 103 13.79 -8.82 5.26
CA PHE A 103 14.67 -8.52 6.38
C PHE A 103 13.93 -8.70 7.72
N GLN A 104 14.68 -8.78 8.82
CA GLN A 104 14.09 -8.74 10.16
C GLN A 104 13.77 -7.30 10.57
N GLY A 105 12.50 -6.89 10.47
CA GLY A 105 12.03 -5.54 10.81
C GLY A 105 11.01 -5.48 11.95
N ASN A 106 10.60 -6.63 12.49
CA ASN A 106 9.60 -6.75 13.57
C ASN A 106 10.22 -6.90 14.96
N ASP A 107 11.51 -6.59 15.14
CA ASP A 107 12.27 -6.49 16.40
C ASP A 107 11.88 -5.26 17.25
N HIS A 108 10.60 -4.90 17.25
CA HIS A 108 10.06 -3.76 18.00
C HIS A 108 8.85 -4.18 18.83
N SER A 109 8.54 -3.43 19.89
CA SER A 109 7.37 -3.74 20.74
C SER A 109 6.07 -3.65 19.93
N PRO A 110 5.17 -4.65 20.01
CA PRO A 110 3.85 -4.59 19.38
C PRO A 110 3.01 -3.37 19.80
N GLU A 111 3.29 -2.78 20.97
CA GLU A 111 2.62 -1.59 21.50
C GLU A 111 2.84 -0.33 20.64
N LEU A 112 3.92 -0.29 19.85
CA LEU A 112 4.19 0.81 18.91
C LEU A 112 3.19 0.83 17.74
N GLY A 113 2.44 -0.26 17.56
CA GLY A 113 1.31 -0.34 16.65
C GLY A 113 1.69 -0.63 15.20
N LYS A 114 0.66 -0.99 14.41
CA LYS A 114 0.83 -1.46 13.02
C LYS A 114 1.52 -0.44 12.11
N ALA A 115 1.18 0.85 12.26
CA ALA A 115 1.75 1.86 11.37
C ALA A 115 3.26 2.01 11.61
N TYR A 116 3.75 1.81 12.84
CA TYR A 116 5.19 1.85 13.11
C TYR A 116 5.92 0.80 12.28
N GLY A 117 5.49 -0.46 12.36
CA GLY A 117 6.10 -1.56 11.61
C GLY A 117 6.00 -1.36 10.10
N GLU A 118 4.88 -0.83 9.60
CA GLU A 118 4.66 -0.59 8.18
C GLU A 118 5.56 0.52 7.61
N PHE A 119 5.75 1.63 8.33
CA PHE A 119 6.60 2.73 7.86
C PHE A 119 8.08 2.43 8.04
N ARG A 120 8.47 1.65 9.06
CA ARG A 120 9.83 1.10 9.14
C ARG A 120 10.14 0.17 7.97
N LEU A 121 9.18 -0.70 7.62
CA LEU A 121 9.27 -1.59 6.45
C LEU A 121 9.45 -0.78 5.17
N LEU A 122 8.64 0.27 4.98
CA LEU A 122 8.71 1.12 3.80
C LEU A 122 10.03 1.90 3.73
N ASP A 123 10.49 2.52 4.82
CA ASP A 123 11.77 3.23 4.85
C ASP A 123 12.91 2.31 4.41
N PHE A 124 12.99 1.10 4.99
CA PHE A 124 14.01 0.12 4.63
C PHE A 124 13.91 -0.34 3.18
N GLY A 125 12.72 -0.74 2.73
CA GLY A 125 12.56 -1.30 1.38
C GLY A 125 12.73 -0.25 0.28
N LEU A 126 12.31 0.99 0.50
CA LEU A 126 12.51 2.09 -0.45
C LEU A 126 13.99 2.50 -0.53
N ASP A 127 14.74 2.47 0.59
CA ASP A 127 16.20 2.72 0.59
C ASP A 127 17.00 1.65 -0.14
N ASN A 128 16.50 0.41 -0.16
CA ASN A 128 17.21 -0.74 -0.73
C ASN A 128 16.66 -1.17 -2.08
N SER A 129 15.63 -0.50 -2.61
CA SER A 129 15.08 -0.82 -3.92
C SER A 129 15.97 -0.31 -5.04
N SER A 130 16.17 -1.12 -6.08
CA SER A 130 16.83 -0.69 -7.33
C SER A 130 15.85 -0.42 -8.47
N LEU A 131 14.56 -0.68 -8.26
CA LEU A 131 13.51 -0.44 -9.26
C LEU A 131 12.89 0.95 -9.17
N LEU A 132 13.14 1.70 -8.10
CA LEU A 132 12.58 3.02 -7.85
C LEU A 132 13.66 4.11 -7.92
N GLY A 133 13.39 5.18 -8.66
CA GLY A 133 14.17 6.42 -8.69
C GLY A 133 13.47 7.57 -7.96
N GLU A 134 14.18 8.67 -7.75
CA GLU A 134 13.69 9.85 -7.00
C GLU A 134 12.41 10.47 -7.58
N ASP A 135 12.26 10.46 -8.91
CA ASP A 135 11.10 11.01 -9.61
C ASP A 135 9.96 10.01 -9.81
N ASP A 136 10.08 8.78 -9.27
CA ASP A 136 9.03 7.77 -9.41
C ASP A 136 7.83 8.04 -8.50
N ILE A 137 6.65 7.75 -9.04
CA ILE A 137 5.42 7.57 -8.27
C ILE A 137 5.25 6.07 -8.02
N PHE A 138 4.93 5.72 -6.77
CA PHE A 138 4.55 4.36 -6.42
C PHE A 138 3.14 4.31 -5.84
N TRP A 139 2.49 3.16 -6.04
CA TRP A 139 1.24 2.79 -5.39
C TRP A 139 1.55 1.77 -4.31
N LYS A 140 1.30 2.13 -3.06
CA LYS A 140 1.49 1.24 -1.93
C LYS A 140 0.22 0.47 -1.68
N THR A 141 0.33 -0.84 -1.50
CA THR A 141 -0.76 -1.70 -1.02
C THR A 141 -0.36 -2.54 0.18
N THR A 142 -1.30 -2.86 1.06
CA THR A 142 -1.13 -4.00 1.97
C THR A 142 -1.04 -5.25 1.12
N GLY A 143 0.13 -5.90 1.04
CA GLY A 143 0.48 -6.86 0.00
C GLY A 143 -0.43 -8.08 -0.15
N ARG A 144 -1.24 -8.41 0.86
CA ARG A 144 -2.23 -9.51 0.85
C ARG A 144 -3.66 -9.07 0.48
N VAL A 145 -3.83 -7.82 0.06
CA VAL A 145 -5.10 -7.24 -0.35
C VAL A 145 -4.98 -6.82 -1.81
N ARG A 146 -5.96 -7.23 -2.62
CA ARG A 146 -6.09 -6.86 -4.03
C ARG A 146 -6.89 -5.56 -4.13
N VAL A 147 -6.42 -4.63 -4.94
CA VAL A 147 -7.17 -3.42 -5.32
C VAL A 147 -7.76 -3.67 -6.70
N LEU A 148 -9.02 -4.15 -6.75
CA LEU A 148 -9.64 -4.71 -7.95
C LEU A 148 -9.79 -3.71 -9.11
N ASN A 149 -9.77 -2.41 -8.79
CA ASN A 149 -9.92 -1.31 -9.73
C ASN A 149 -8.69 -0.38 -9.75
N LEU A 150 -7.49 -0.94 -9.53
CA LEU A 150 -6.25 -0.16 -9.47
C LEU A 150 -5.99 0.64 -10.76
N ASP A 151 -6.27 0.06 -11.92
CA ASP A 151 -6.25 0.69 -13.23
C ASP A 151 -7.11 1.98 -13.26
N VAL A 152 -8.32 1.91 -12.73
CA VAL A 152 -9.24 3.06 -12.66
C VAL A 152 -8.70 4.11 -11.69
N LEU A 153 -8.11 3.71 -10.57
CA LEU A 153 -7.51 4.65 -9.60
C LEU A 153 -6.32 5.39 -10.22
N ILE A 154 -5.45 4.69 -10.93
CA ILE A 154 -4.26 5.26 -11.59
C ILE A 154 -4.67 6.20 -12.73
N ASN A 155 -5.58 5.77 -13.58
CA ASN A 155 -6.06 6.56 -14.71
C ASN A 155 -6.83 7.82 -14.28
N SER A 156 -7.41 7.83 -13.08
CA SER A 156 -8.13 8.99 -12.52
C SER A 156 -7.31 9.82 -11.53
N ALA A 157 -6.06 9.44 -11.26
CA ALA A 157 -5.16 10.22 -10.43
C ALA A 157 -4.66 11.45 -11.21
N PRO A 158 -4.47 12.60 -10.54
CA PRO A 158 -3.82 13.76 -11.15
C PRO A 158 -2.45 13.40 -11.71
N THR A 159 -1.97 14.16 -12.70
CA THR A 159 -0.68 13.87 -13.34
C THR A 159 0.53 14.24 -12.48
N ASP A 160 0.34 15.21 -11.59
CA ASP A 160 1.36 15.75 -10.68
C ASP A 160 0.76 15.80 -9.28
N TYR A 161 1.40 15.12 -8.32
CA TYR A 161 1.05 15.11 -6.89
C TYR A 161 2.19 14.46 -6.09
N ASP A 162 2.28 14.81 -4.80
CA ASP A 162 3.22 14.20 -3.88
C ASP A 162 2.61 13.06 -3.06
N LEU A 163 1.32 13.18 -2.73
CA LEU A 163 0.58 12.16 -1.99
C LEU A 163 -0.88 12.14 -2.44
N LEU A 164 -1.35 10.97 -2.83
CA LEU A 164 -2.76 10.66 -3.07
C LEU A 164 -3.20 9.58 -2.07
N CYS A 165 -4.07 9.94 -1.14
CA CYS A 165 -4.53 9.03 -0.09
C CYS A 165 -6.00 9.26 0.25
N ASP A 166 -6.61 8.37 1.03
CA ASP A 166 -7.95 8.59 1.58
C ASP A 166 -7.84 9.02 3.05
N LEU A 167 -8.06 10.31 3.31
CA LEU A 167 -8.33 10.80 4.66
C LEU A 167 -9.80 10.57 5.00
N ARG A 168 -10.05 9.93 6.13
CA ARG A 168 -11.39 9.54 6.58
C ARG A 168 -11.75 10.28 7.86
N THR A 169 -12.94 10.87 7.87
CA THR A 169 -13.59 11.40 9.07
C THR A 169 -14.97 10.75 9.12
N ILE A 170 -15.24 9.91 10.12
CA ILE A 170 -16.57 9.30 10.27
C ILE A 170 -17.53 10.36 10.82
N LEU A 171 -18.23 11.07 9.94
CA LEU A 171 -19.25 12.03 10.35
C LEU A 171 -20.55 11.32 10.77
N PHE A 172 -20.85 10.15 10.17
CA PHE A 172 -22.07 9.38 10.44
C PHE A 172 -21.77 7.89 10.57
N SER A 173 -21.80 7.35 11.80
CA SER A 173 -22.17 5.94 11.99
C SER A 173 -23.70 5.88 12.06
N GLY A 174 -24.32 4.80 11.58
CA GLY A 174 -25.78 4.61 11.53
C GLY A 174 -26.52 4.60 12.89
N SER A 175 -25.95 5.23 13.91
CA SER A 175 -26.49 5.40 15.25
C SER A 175 -26.19 6.83 15.73
N PHE A 176 -26.57 7.89 14.98
CA PHE A 176 -26.61 9.30 15.41
C PHE A 176 -25.45 9.79 16.33
N ARG A 177 -24.25 9.22 16.19
CA ARG A 177 -23.09 9.48 17.05
C ARG A 177 -22.02 10.11 16.18
N PHE A 178 -21.80 11.40 16.41
CA PHE A 178 -20.66 12.14 15.88
C PHE A 178 -19.38 11.54 16.49
N SER A 179 -18.72 10.63 15.77
CA SER A 179 -17.44 10.06 16.20
C SER A 179 -16.31 10.76 15.47
N ASN A 180 -15.69 11.74 16.12
CA ASN A 180 -14.53 12.45 15.57
C ASN A 180 -13.24 11.60 15.69
N ASN A 181 -13.20 10.50 14.94
CA ASN A 181 -12.01 9.66 14.83
C ASN A 181 -11.43 9.75 13.42
N PRO A 182 -10.62 10.78 13.12
CA PRO A 182 -9.97 10.92 11.84
C PRO A 182 -8.84 9.90 11.67
N TRP A 183 -8.67 9.37 10.46
CA TRP A 183 -7.58 8.45 10.13
C TRP A 183 -7.24 8.50 8.64
N MET A 184 -5.99 8.23 8.32
CA MET A 184 -5.53 7.98 6.95
C MET A 184 -5.68 6.49 6.63
N ASP A 185 -6.28 6.15 5.48
CA ASP A 185 -6.34 4.78 5.03
C ASP A 185 -4.97 4.32 4.53
N LEU A 186 -4.41 3.33 5.23
CA LEU A 186 -3.10 2.78 4.91
C LEU A 186 -3.18 1.54 4.01
N ARG A 187 -4.37 1.07 3.64
CA ARG A 187 -4.48 -0.14 2.81
C ARG A 187 -4.02 0.11 1.39
N VAL A 188 -4.30 1.31 0.86
CA VAL A 188 -3.82 1.78 -0.44
C VAL A 188 -3.61 3.30 -0.41
N TYR A 189 -2.48 3.76 -0.93
CA TYR A 189 -2.21 5.17 -1.24
C TYR A 189 -1.16 5.23 -2.35
N SER A 190 -1.02 6.38 -2.98
CA SER A 190 0.05 6.65 -3.93
C SER A 190 0.88 7.85 -3.49
N CYS A 191 2.18 7.82 -3.76
CA CYS A 191 3.12 8.83 -3.30
C CYS A 191 4.23 8.97 -4.34
N SER A 192 4.70 10.20 -4.59
CA SER A 192 6.02 10.38 -5.19
C SER A 192 7.09 9.95 -4.17
N LEU A 193 8.23 9.44 -4.64
CA LEU A 193 9.31 9.05 -3.72
C LEU A 193 9.78 10.27 -2.91
N ARG A 194 9.99 11.42 -3.57
CA ARG A 194 10.20 12.71 -2.90
C ARG A 194 9.15 13.03 -1.83
N GLY A 195 7.87 12.94 -2.17
CA GLY A 195 6.76 13.19 -1.25
C GLY A 195 6.82 12.29 -0.03
N TYR A 196 7.18 11.01 -0.21
CA TYR A 196 7.38 10.07 0.88
C TYR A 196 8.56 10.47 1.79
N ARG A 197 9.71 10.84 1.19
CA ARG A 197 10.89 11.32 1.93
C ARG A 197 10.56 12.52 2.80
N GLU A 198 9.84 13.49 2.26
CA GLU A 198 9.49 14.69 3.00
C GLU A 198 8.40 14.44 4.05
N LEU A 199 7.38 13.61 3.75
CA LEU A 199 6.20 13.43 4.60
C LEU A 199 6.25 12.27 5.59
N PHE A 200 7.09 11.26 5.40
CA PHE A 200 6.95 10.02 6.17
C PHE A 200 8.27 9.43 6.63
N TYR A 201 9.34 9.59 5.84
CA TYR A 201 10.62 8.98 6.14
C TYR A 201 11.16 9.35 7.53
N GLY A 202 11.56 8.33 8.28
CA GLY A 202 12.08 8.41 9.65
C GLY A 202 11.07 8.85 10.70
N ARG A 203 9.81 9.15 10.35
CA ARG A 203 8.81 9.66 11.32
C ARG A 203 8.36 8.60 12.31
N TYR A 204 8.41 7.32 11.93
CA TYR A 204 8.10 6.21 12.84
C TYR A 204 9.00 6.22 14.08
N ASN A 205 10.26 6.65 13.95
CA ASN A 205 11.23 6.72 15.06
C ASN A 205 11.05 7.97 15.96
N LYS A 206 10.42 9.03 15.44
CA LYS A 206 10.23 10.30 16.17
C LYS A 206 9.07 10.27 17.16
N SER A 207 8.08 9.39 16.95
CA SER A 207 6.88 9.28 17.80
C SER A 207 6.87 7.95 18.55
N LYS A 208 7.65 7.85 19.63
CA LYS A 208 7.76 6.63 20.45
C LYS A 208 6.47 6.25 21.18
N SER A 209 5.50 7.17 21.28
CA SER A 209 4.13 6.84 21.65
C SER A 209 3.20 7.24 20.50
N ARG A 210 2.38 6.29 20.03
CA ARG A 210 1.20 6.54 19.19
C ARG A 210 1.44 6.91 17.71
N PHE A 211 2.41 6.28 17.05
CA PHE A 211 2.50 6.31 15.58
C PHE A 211 1.41 5.40 14.97
N ASP A 212 0.24 5.97 14.69
CA ASP A 212 -0.93 5.27 14.14
C ASP A 212 -1.56 6.02 12.95
N SER A 213 -2.65 5.47 12.38
CA SER A 213 -3.33 6.09 11.24
C SER A 213 -3.96 7.45 11.57
N ARG A 214 -4.21 7.77 12.85
CA ARG A 214 -4.70 9.08 13.29
C ARG A 214 -3.56 10.08 13.35
N TYR A 215 -2.39 9.69 13.85
CA TYR A 215 -1.18 10.51 13.77
C TYR A 215 -0.88 10.89 12.31
N LEU A 216 -0.92 9.91 11.40
CA LEU A 216 -0.69 10.14 9.97
C LEU A 216 -1.71 11.08 9.34
N TYR A 217 -2.98 11.02 9.75
CA TYR A 217 -3.97 12.01 9.32
C TYR A 217 -3.54 13.44 9.65
N HIS A 218 -3.07 13.68 10.88
CA HIS A 218 -2.63 15.01 11.30
C HIS A 218 -1.35 15.45 10.59
N VAL A 219 -0.42 14.52 10.35
CA VAL A 219 0.76 14.75 9.53
C VAL A 219 0.38 15.24 8.13
N VAL A 220 -0.56 14.56 7.46
CA VAL A 220 -0.99 14.93 6.10
C VAL A 220 -1.72 16.27 6.12
N LYS A 221 -2.55 16.54 7.14
CA LYS A 221 -3.27 17.82 7.29
C LYS A 221 -2.35 19.01 7.58
N ALA A 222 -1.22 18.78 8.23
CA ALA A 222 -0.21 19.79 8.55
C ALA A 222 0.97 19.80 7.54
N SER A 223 0.76 19.21 6.36
CA SER A 223 1.80 19.15 5.32
C SER A 223 2.21 20.56 4.84
N PRO A 224 3.49 20.74 4.46
CA PRO A 224 3.95 21.97 3.84
C PRO A 224 3.16 22.34 2.58
N GLN A 225 2.95 23.64 2.36
CA GLN A 225 2.18 24.14 1.21
C GLN A 225 2.80 23.84 -0.15
N HIS A 226 4.11 23.58 -0.20
CA HIS A 226 4.80 23.22 -1.45
C HIS A 226 4.55 21.78 -1.88
N LEU A 227 4.00 20.92 -1.00
CA LEU A 227 3.63 19.56 -1.35
C LEU A 227 2.19 19.50 -1.82
N LYS A 228 1.98 18.81 -2.95
CA LYS A 228 0.67 18.66 -3.57
C LYS A 228 -0.01 17.41 -3.05
N ILE A 229 -0.86 17.61 -2.03
CA ILE A 229 -1.60 16.54 -1.36
C ILE A 229 -3.02 16.42 -1.90
N ILE A 230 -3.40 15.23 -2.32
CA ILE A 230 -4.75 14.84 -2.72
C ILE A 230 -5.34 13.93 -1.62
N PRO A 231 -6.15 14.46 -0.70
CA PRO A 231 -6.56 13.75 0.51
C PRO A 231 -7.77 12.82 0.30
N ARG A 232 -8.17 12.56 -0.95
CA ARG A 232 -9.25 11.63 -1.30
C ARG A 232 -9.11 11.12 -2.73
N PHE A 233 -9.31 9.82 -2.94
CA PHE A 233 -9.42 9.29 -4.30
C PHE A 233 -10.74 9.73 -4.96
N SER A 234 -10.68 10.08 -6.24
CA SER A 234 -11.84 10.36 -7.10
C SER A 234 -12.76 9.15 -7.26
N ARG A 235 -12.22 7.94 -7.11
CA ARG A 235 -12.93 6.66 -7.17
C ARG A 235 -12.68 5.87 -5.90
N GLN A 236 -13.67 5.10 -5.44
CA GLN A 236 -13.50 4.32 -4.21
C GLN A 236 -12.62 3.10 -4.49
N PRO A 237 -11.52 2.87 -3.76
CA PRO A 237 -10.78 1.62 -3.86
C PRO A 237 -11.68 0.42 -3.52
N GLN A 238 -11.68 -0.57 -4.41
CA GLN A 238 -12.37 -1.85 -4.27
C GLN A 238 -11.38 -2.88 -3.75
N LEU A 239 -11.46 -3.16 -2.44
CA LEU A 239 -10.50 -4.02 -1.75
C LEU A 239 -11.04 -5.44 -1.64
N ASP A 240 -10.20 -6.41 -1.95
CA ASP A 240 -10.52 -7.83 -1.87
C ASP A 240 -9.39 -8.62 -1.19
N GLY A 241 -9.75 -9.62 -0.37
CA GLY A 241 -8.83 -10.30 0.55
C GLY A 241 -9.18 -10.07 2.03
N PHE A 242 -8.29 -10.47 2.93
CA PHE A 242 -8.57 -10.54 4.36
C PHE A 242 -7.90 -9.43 5.18
N SER A 243 -8.56 -8.96 6.24
CA SER A 243 -7.94 -8.14 7.28
C SER A 243 -7.00 -8.99 8.14
N GLY A 244 -5.89 -8.40 8.58
CA GLY A 244 -4.92 -9.11 9.42
C GLY A 244 -5.41 -9.13 10.85
N ARG A 245 -5.83 -7.95 11.32
CA ARG A 245 -6.28 -7.75 12.70
C ARG A 245 -7.55 -8.52 13.04
N ARG A 246 -8.51 -8.63 12.11
CA ARG A 246 -9.87 -9.16 12.38
C ARG A 246 -10.23 -10.42 11.59
N ASN A 247 -9.29 -10.94 10.80
CA ASN A 247 -9.51 -12.00 9.81
C ASN A 247 -10.76 -11.82 8.90
N ALA A 248 -11.23 -10.57 8.73
CA ALA A 248 -12.48 -10.26 8.06
C ALA A 248 -12.25 -10.04 6.55
N HIS A 249 -13.09 -10.61 5.71
CA HIS A 249 -13.02 -10.41 4.25
C HIS A 249 -13.50 -9.00 3.87
N TYR A 250 -12.73 -8.28 3.05
CA TYR A 250 -13.08 -6.90 2.67
C TYR A 250 -14.27 -6.82 1.70
N ASN A 251 -14.52 -7.87 0.92
CA ASN A 251 -15.52 -7.87 -0.16
C ASN A 251 -16.73 -8.76 0.14
N GLN A 252 -17.37 -8.61 1.30
CA GLN A 252 -18.60 -9.35 1.66
C GLN A 252 -19.78 -8.44 2.02
N GLY A 253 -20.99 -8.85 1.59
CA GLY A 253 -22.29 -8.32 2.02
C GLY A 253 -22.41 -6.79 1.99
N ALA A 254 -22.76 -6.22 3.15
CA ALA A 254 -23.03 -4.79 3.31
C ALA A 254 -21.83 -3.87 2.99
N GLN A 255 -20.59 -4.38 3.02
CA GLN A 255 -19.42 -3.58 2.63
C GLN A 255 -19.42 -3.32 1.12
N ARG A 256 -19.78 -4.31 0.30
CA ARG A 256 -19.88 -4.17 -1.16
C ARG A 256 -20.91 -3.10 -1.54
N LEU A 257 -22.08 -3.09 -0.89
CA LEU A 257 -23.08 -2.05 -1.09
C LEU A 257 -22.57 -0.66 -0.69
N ARG A 258 -21.88 -0.54 0.46
CA ARG A 258 -21.25 0.72 0.88
C ARG A 258 -20.18 1.20 -0.11
N HIS A 259 -19.42 0.29 -0.72
CA HIS A 259 -18.45 0.63 -1.76
C HIS A 259 -19.13 1.20 -3.00
N ILE A 260 -20.24 0.60 -3.46
CA ILE A 260 -21.02 1.09 -4.60
C ILE A 260 -21.59 2.48 -4.34
N VAL A 261 -22.20 2.69 -3.16
CA VAL A 261 -22.76 4.00 -2.77
C VAL A 261 -21.66 5.06 -2.71
N ARG A 262 -20.53 4.76 -2.07
CA ARG A 262 -19.40 5.70 -1.98
C ARG A 262 -18.81 6.03 -3.33
N ASP A 263 -18.64 5.05 -4.20
CA ASP A 263 -18.10 5.30 -5.54
C ASP A 263 -19.06 6.20 -6.35
N SER A 264 -20.37 5.96 -6.25
CA SER A 264 -21.38 6.79 -6.91
C SER A 264 -21.36 8.23 -6.38
N VAL A 265 -21.30 8.41 -5.07
CA VAL A 265 -21.25 9.76 -4.47
C VAL A 265 -19.95 10.48 -4.80
N ARG A 266 -18.81 9.80 -4.84
CA ARG A 266 -17.54 10.43 -5.25
C ARG A 266 -17.58 10.95 -6.69
N ARG A 267 -18.29 10.25 -7.58
CA ARG A 267 -18.47 10.68 -8.98
C ARG A 267 -19.44 11.85 -9.12
N VAL A 268 -20.60 11.79 -8.44
CA VAL A 268 -21.71 12.74 -8.66
C VAL A 268 -21.65 13.94 -7.74
N LEU A 269 -21.17 13.76 -6.50
CA LEU A 269 -21.14 14.77 -5.44
C LEU A 269 -19.76 14.74 -4.73
N PRO A 270 -18.67 15.09 -5.41
CA PRO A 270 -17.31 14.98 -4.87
C PRO A 270 -17.09 15.80 -3.58
N GLN A 271 -17.89 16.86 -3.39
CA GLN A 271 -17.90 17.70 -2.19
C GLN A 271 -18.46 16.98 -0.94
N LEU A 272 -19.20 15.87 -1.10
CA LEU A 272 -19.77 15.09 0.00
C LEU A 272 -18.77 14.01 0.46
N TRP A 273 -18.27 14.16 1.69
CA TRP A 273 -17.29 13.26 2.31
C TRP A 273 -17.96 12.12 3.07
N ILE A 274 -18.26 11.04 2.35
CA ILE A 274 -18.83 9.78 2.86
C ILE A 274 -17.99 8.54 2.50
#